data_AF-A0A7W4KG41-F1
#
_entry.id   AF-A0A7W4KG41-F1
#
_cell.length_a   1.000
_cell.length_b   1.000
_cell.length_c   1.000
_cell.angle_alpha   90.00
_cell.angle_beta   90.00
_cell.angle_gamma   90.00
#
_symmetry.space_group_name_H-M   'P 1'
#
loop_
_entity.id
_entity.type
_entity.pdbx_description
1 polymer ?
#
loop_
_entity_poly.entity_id
_entity_poly.type
_entity_poly.pdbx_seq_one_letter_code
_entity_poly.pdbx_strand_id
1 'polypeptide(L)'
;MRRAVVRIARVLRDHLEANLPVAMDGRNVEGVHQVRVALRRFRALLGLLRRDYPSATLDEAAARARLLARTVGEARDWDVFLLETLPGLSPLGRAGINVAGLLLPRANPLRDAAYDRVGQVLGGADAEWTLHLTDRLAEGALWDEARSPAGLKALEEPAADFAARHLARLHRKARRMGRGFAHLTPPERHQVRLALKKLRYASEFFVTLHAPGQAGKPYLRRLAAAQAALGMDSDVLTTGRLLERFGGETGGEMRHAVGAVTGFLCCRQDATHEAAHRHWRKFRRTPVFWEA
;
A
#
# COMPACT_ATOMS: atom_id res chain seq x y z
N MET A 1 -23.80 -9.26 4.89
CA MET A 1 -22.37 -8.88 4.83
C MET A 1 -21.47 -10.07 4.47
N ARG A 2 -21.66 -11.25 5.09
CA ARG A 2 -20.91 -12.51 4.86
C ARG A 2 -20.56 -12.81 3.39
N ARG A 3 -21.56 -12.86 2.50
CA ARG A 3 -21.36 -13.17 1.07
C ARG A 3 -20.41 -12.21 0.34
N ALA A 4 -20.46 -10.91 0.68
CA ALA A 4 -19.58 -9.92 0.05
C ALA A 4 -18.13 -10.12 0.48
N VAL A 5 -17.88 -10.37 1.77
CA VAL A 5 -16.52 -10.66 2.27
C VAL A 5 -15.97 -11.95 1.67
N VAL A 6 -16.77 -13.01 1.59
CA VAL A 6 -16.40 -14.28 0.95
C VAL A 6 -15.95 -14.04 -0.50
N ARG A 7 -16.70 -13.24 -1.27
CA ARG A 7 -16.34 -12.91 -2.66
C ARG A 7 -15.05 -12.10 -2.75
N ILE A 8 -14.85 -11.13 -1.86
CA ILE A 8 -13.61 -10.34 -1.81
C ILE A 8 -12.43 -11.25 -1.45
N ALA A 9 -12.59 -12.11 -0.45
CA ALA A 9 -11.56 -13.05 -0.01
C ALA A 9 -11.12 -13.99 -1.13
N ARG A 10 -12.07 -14.55 -1.91
CA ARG A 10 -11.76 -15.35 -3.11
C ARG A 10 -10.85 -14.61 -4.09
N VAL A 11 -11.23 -13.39 -4.49
CA VAL A 11 -10.42 -12.58 -5.41
C VAL A 11 -9.02 -12.30 -4.86
N LEU A 12 -8.89 -12.07 -3.54
CA LEU A 12 -7.60 -11.80 -2.91
C LEU A 12 -6.73 -13.05 -2.79
N ARG A 13 -7.34 -14.20 -2.47
CA ARG A 13 -6.68 -15.50 -2.47
C ARG A 13 -6.17 -15.83 -3.87
N ASP A 14 -7.04 -15.80 -4.87
CA ASP A 14 -6.67 -16.13 -6.25
C ASP A 14 -5.53 -15.21 -6.76
N HIS A 15 -5.54 -13.93 -6.35
CA HIS A 15 -4.46 -12.99 -6.65
C HIS A 15 -3.14 -13.37 -5.95
N LEU A 16 -3.18 -13.78 -4.67
CA LEU A 16 -2.00 -14.23 -3.95
C LEU A 16 -1.44 -15.52 -4.56
N GLU A 17 -2.26 -16.55 -4.70
CA GLU A 17 -1.87 -17.87 -5.21
C GLU A 17 -1.22 -17.80 -6.59
N ALA A 18 -1.81 -17.03 -7.51
CA ALA A 18 -1.30 -16.90 -8.87
C ALA A 18 0.09 -16.23 -8.94
N ASN A 19 0.46 -15.43 -7.93
CA ASN A 19 1.70 -14.62 -7.97
C ASN A 19 2.75 -15.09 -6.96
N LEU A 20 2.38 -15.94 -6.01
CA LEU A 20 3.29 -16.40 -4.96
C LEU A 20 4.50 -17.17 -5.53
N PRO A 21 4.32 -18.17 -6.45
CA PRO A 21 5.47 -18.89 -7.01
C PRO A 21 6.43 -17.96 -7.77
N VAL A 22 5.87 -16.98 -8.50
CA VAL A 22 6.65 -16.00 -9.27
C VAL A 22 7.45 -15.07 -8.36
N ALA A 23 6.91 -14.67 -7.22
CA ALA A 23 7.63 -13.87 -6.23
C ALA A 23 8.69 -14.69 -5.47
N MET A 24 8.40 -15.96 -5.18
CA MET A 24 9.32 -16.87 -4.49
C MET A 24 10.55 -17.22 -5.33
N ASP A 25 10.44 -17.20 -6.66
CA ASP A 25 11.57 -17.39 -7.58
C ASP A 25 12.70 -16.37 -7.38
N GLY A 26 12.46 -15.26 -6.68
CA GLY A 26 13.52 -14.33 -6.28
C GLY A 26 14.08 -13.46 -7.42
N ARG A 27 13.60 -13.63 -8.65
CA ARG A 27 14.13 -12.93 -9.83
C ARG A 27 13.13 -12.01 -10.50
N ASN A 28 11.84 -12.20 -10.23
CA ASN A 28 10.77 -11.49 -10.93
C ASN A 28 10.26 -10.28 -10.16
N VAL A 29 10.58 -9.08 -10.65
CA VAL A 29 10.13 -7.79 -10.11
C VAL A 29 8.60 -7.67 -10.09
N GLU A 30 7.93 -8.17 -11.13
CA GLU A 30 6.47 -8.10 -11.23
C GLU A 30 5.79 -9.07 -10.25
N GLY A 31 6.35 -10.26 -10.02
CA GLY A 31 5.87 -11.19 -9.00
C GLY A 31 5.86 -10.56 -7.60
N VAL A 32 6.99 -9.97 -7.20
CA VAL A 32 7.12 -9.23 -5.92
C VAL A 32 6.14 -8.05 -5.86
N HIS A 33 5.97 -7.32 -6.97
CA HIS A 33 5.00 -6.23 -7.06
C HIS A 33 3.56 -6.72 -6.82
N GLN A 34 3.14 -7.79 -7.50
CA GLN A 34 1.77 -8.32 -7.40
C GLN A 34 1.47 -8.91 -6.02
N VAL A 35 2.40 -9.68 -5.43
CA VAL A 35 2.25 -10.17 -4.05
C VAL A 35 2.15 -9.01 -3.06
N ARG A 36 2.96 -7.95 -3.22
CA ARG A 36 2.85 -6.74 -2.38
C ARG A 36 1.49 -6.06 -2.54
N VAL A 37 0.93 -5.99 -3.75
CA VAL A 37 -0.40 -5.43 -4.00
C VAL A 37 -1.46 -6.28 -3.30
N ALA A 38 -1.41 -7.60 -3.48
CA ALA A 38 -2.37 -8.54 -2.90
C ALA A 38 -2.34 -8.51 -1.36
N LEU A 39 -1.17 -8.55 -0.73
CA LEU A 39 -1.02 -8.43 0.73
C LEU A 39 -1.50 -7.08 1.27
N ARG A 40 -1.30 -5.97 0.55
CA ARG A 40 -1.84 -4.66 0.96
C ARG A 40 -3.38 -4.65 0.93
N ARG A 41 -3.98 -5.25 -0.08
CA ARG A 41 -5.44 -5.38 -0.20
C ARG A 41 -5.99 -6.31 0.88
N PHE A 42 -5.34 -7.44 1.13
CA PHE A 42 -5.70 -8.37 2.21
C PHE A 42 -5.63 -7.70 3.58
N ARG A 43 -4.57 -6.95 3.88
CA ARG A 43 -4.48 -6.15 5.11
C ARG A 43 -5.56 -5.08 5.22
N ALA A 44 -6.00 -4.50 4.09
CA ALA A 44 -7.12 -3.57 4.09
C ALA A 44 -8.43 -4.29 4.46
N LEU A 45 -8.68 -5.48 3.91
CA LEU A 45 -9.82 -6.32 4.29
C LEU A 45 -9.77 -6.68 5.79
N LEU A 46 -8.66 -7.22 6.29
CA LEU A 46 -8.50 -7.54 7.72
C LEU A 46 -8.74 -6.33 8.62
N GLY A 47 -8.26 -5.14 8.22
CA GLY A 47 -8.51 -3.91 8.96
C GLY A 47 -9.97 -3.44 8.97
N LEU A 48 -10.77 -3.85 7.98
CA LEU A 48 -12.23 -3.67 8.01
C LEU A 48 -12.87 -4.68 8.96
N LEU A 49 -12.50 -5.96 8.84
CA LEU A 49 -13.09 -7.05 9.63
C LEU A 49 -12.80 -6.92 11.12
N ARG A 50 -11.53 -6.75 11.52
CA ARG A 50 -11.11 -6.65 12.94
C ARG A 50 -11.85 -5.58 13.74
N ARG A 51 -12.32 -4.54 13.07
CA ARG A 51 -13.01 -3.42 13.73
C ARG A 51 -14.39 -3.83 14.23
N ASP A 52 -15.10 -4.61 13.43
CA ASP A 52 -16.49 -5.00 13.71
C ASP A 52 -16.57 -6.44 14.26
N TYR A 53 -15.50 -7.23 14.08
CA TYR A 53 -15.36 -8.60 14.57
C TYR A 53 -14.01 -8.75 15.30
N PRO A 54 -13.94 -8.38 16.58
CA PRO A 54 -12.78 -8.69 17.40
C PRO A 54 -12.59 -10.21 17.44
N SER A 55 -11.42 -10.68 16.99
CA SER A 55 -11.09 -12.10 16.89
C SER A 55 -9.58 -12.26 17.00
N ALA A 56 -9.14 -13.18 17.86
CA ALA A 56 -7.73 -13.53 17.97
C ALA A 56 -7.16 -13.98 16.62
N THR A 57 -7.91 -14.79 15.87
CA THR A 57 -7.56 -15.25 14.52
C THR A 57 -7.34 -14.06 13.56
N LEU A 58 -8.21 -13.06 13.57
CA LEU A 58 -8.06 -11.88 12.71
C LEU A 58 -6.91 -10.96 13.15
N ASP A 59 -6.64 -10.88 14.44
CA ASP A 59 -5.52 -10.12 14.98
C ASP A 59 -4.18 -10.73 14.58
N GLU A 60 -4.08 -12.05 14.73
CA GLU A 60 -2.93 -12.87 14.32
C GLU A 60 -2.70 -12.78 12.80
N ALA A 61 -3.77 -12.89 12.01
CA ALA A 61 -3.73 -12.71 10.57
C ALA A 61 -3.13 -11.37 10.13
N ALA A 62 -3.54 -10.31 10.82
CA ALA A 62 -3.07 -8.98 10.51
C ALA A 62 -1.63 -8.73 10.97
N ALA A 63 -1.14 -9.49 11.97
CA ALA A 63 0.27 -9.50 12.35
C ALA A 63 1.12 -10.22 11.29
N ARG A 64 0.72 -11.44 10.89
CA ARG A 64 1.40 -12.22 9.85
C ARG A 64 1.40 -11.53 8.50
N ALA A 65 0.24 -11.09 8.01
CA ALA A 65 0.16 -10.34 6.76
C ALA A 65 0.97 -9.03 6.81
N ARG A 66 1.15 -8.44 8.00
CA ARG A 66 2.04 -7.27 8.17
C ARG A 66 3.51 -7.65 8.04
N LEU A 67 3.95 -8.77 8.60
CA LEU A 67 5.29 -9.31 8.43
C LEU A 67 5.58 -9.56 6.96
N LEU A 68 4.76 -10.38 6.29
CA LEU A 68 4.90 -10.68 4.86
C LEU A 68 4.96 -9.39 4.02
N ALA A 69 4.02 -8.47 4.23
CA ALA A 69 3.96 -7.22 3.48
C ALA A 69 5.13 -6.27 3.75
N ARG A 70 5.80 -6.37 4.90
CA ARG A 70 7.00 -5.59 5.21
C ARG A 70 8.19 -6.15 4.44
N THR A 71 8.39 -7.46 4.47
CA THR A 71 9.49 -8.13 3.75
C THR A 71 9.38 -7.92 2.24
N VAL A 72 8.23 -8.23 1.64
CA VAL A 72 7.98 -7.97 0.20
C VAL A 72 8.00 -6.46 -0.09
N GLY A 73 7.60 -5.65 0.89
CA GLY A 73 7.67 -4.20 0.85
C GLY A 73 9.07 -3.67 0.60
N GLU A 74 10.04 -4.21 1.33
CA GLU A 74 11.46 -3.84 1.28
C GLU A 74 12.11 -4.18 -0.06
N ALA A 75 11.91 -5.40 -0.58
CA ALA A 75 12.40 -5.78 -1.90
C ALA A 75 11.87 -4.82 -2.99
N ARG A 76 10.56 -4.53 -2.95
CA ARG A 76 9.96 -3.58 -3.91
C ARG A 76 10.47 -2.16 -3.75
N ASP A 77 10.82 -1.72 -2.54
CA ASP A 77 11.36 -0.38 -2.33
C ASP A 77 12.75 -0.27 -2.99
N TRP A 78 13.57 -1.34 -2.99
CA TRP A 78 14.81 -1.41 -3.76
C TRP A 78 14.59 -1.44 -5.28
N ASP A 79 13.61 -2.20 -5.78
CA ASP A 79 13.28 -2.20 -7.21
C ASP A 79 12.89 -0.80 -7.69
N VAL A 80 12.03 -0.10 -6.93
CA VAL A 80 11.63 1.27 -7.25
C VAL A 80 12.86 2.18 -7.23
N PHE A 81 13.72 2.04 -6.22
CA PHE A 81 14.93 2.85 -6.15
C PHE A 81 15.84 2.65 -7.37
N LEU A 82 16.10 1.40 -7.76
CA LEU A 82 17.03 1.06 -8.85
C LEU A 82 16.46 1.29 -10.25
N LEU A 83 15.18 0.98 -10.46
CA LEU A 83 14.56 0.99 -11.79
C LEU A 83 13.80 2.29 -12.09
N GLU A 84 13.39 3.05 -11.07
CA GLU A 84 12.58 4.25 -11.25
C GLU A 84 13.30 5.50 -10.70
N THR A 85 13.73 5.48 -9.43
CA THR A 85 14.32 6.65 -8.77
C THR A 85 15.69 6.99 -9.36
N LEU A 86 16.63 6.03 -9.37
CA LEU A 86 18.02 6.25 -9.78
C LEU A 86 18.15 6.75 -11.23
N PRO A 87 17.45 6.19 -12.23
CA PRO A 87 17.44 6.75 -13.59
C PRO A 87 16.92 8.20 -13.63
N GLY A 88 15.96 8.53 -12.77
CA GLY A 88 15.43 9.88 -12.60
C GLY A 88 16.41 10.90 -11.99
N LEU A 89 17.59 10.45 -11.52
CA LEU A 89 18.65 11.30 -10.97
C LEU A 89 19.71 11.72 -12.01
N SER A 90 19.50 11.40 -13.30
CA SER A 90 20.41 11.82 -14.38
C SER A 90 20.77 13.32 -14.42
N PRO A 91 19.93 14.28 -13.96
CA PRO A 91 20.36 15.68 -13.85
C PRO A 91 21.55 15.90 -12.92
N LEU A 92 21.71 15.09 -11.86
CA LEU A 92 22.87 15.17 -10.96
C LEU A 92 24.16 14.73 -11.64
N GLY A 93 24.07 13.77 -12.57
CA GLY A 93 25.20 13.37 -13.41
C GLY A 93 25.70 14.51 -14.30
N ARG A 94 24.79 15.34 -14.84
CA ARG A 94 25.16 16.56 -15.60
C ARG A 94 25.83 17.62 -14.74
N ALA A 95 25.57 17.63 -13.43
CA ALA A 95 26.25 18.48 -12.46
C ALA A 95 27.58 17.87 -11.97
N GLY A 96 28.08 16.79 -12.60
CA GLY A 96 29.36 16.16 -12.26
C GLY A 96 29.30 15.18 -11.08
N ILE A 97 28.10 14.85 -10.57
CA ILE A 97 27.95 13.93 -9.43
C ILE A 97 27.74 12.50 -9.94
N ASN A 98 28.70 11.61 -9.66
CA ASN A 98 28.63 10.19 -10.05
C ASN A 98 27.68 9.37 -9.14
N VAL A 99 26.39 9.71 -9.12
CA VAL A 99 25.39 9.04 -8.27
C VAL A 99 25.28 7.56 -8.61
N ALA A 100 25.19 7.20 -9.90
CA ALA A 100 25.01 5.81 -10.31
C ALA A 100 26.22 4.95 -9.93
N GLY A 101 27.45 5.41 -10.20
CA GLY A 101 28.67 4.69 -9.86
C GLY A 101 28.88 4.52 -8.35
N LEU A 102 28.39 5.45 -7.53
CA LEU A 102 28.48 5.36 -6.07
C LEU A 102 27.37 4.49 -5.47
N LEU A 103 26.12 4.64 -5.92
CA LEU A 103 24.97 4.02 -5.27
C LEU A 103 24.67 2.60 -5.77
N LEU A 104 24.89 2.28 -7.05
CA LEU A 104 24.61 0.93 -7.59
C LEU A 104 25.37 -0.18 -6.86
N PRO A 105 26.69 -0.07 -6.61
CA PRO A 105 27.45 -1.14 -5.94
C PRO A 105 26.99 -1.40 -4.50
N ARG A 106 26.32 -0.43 -3.86
CA ARG A 106 25.76 -0.58 -2.51
C ARG A 106 24.31 -1.05 -2.52
N ALA A 107 23.53 -0.61 -3.50
CA ALA A 107 22.12 -0.94 -3.60
C ALA A 107 21.87 -2.38 -4.08
N ASN A 108 22.65 -2.88 -5.05
CA ASN A 108 22.42 -4.22 -5.62
C ASN A 108 22.52 -5.35 -4.56
N PRO A 109 23.58 -5.44 -3.72
CA PRO A 109 23.65 -6.49 -2.69
C PRO A 109 22.52 -6.41 -1.66
N LEU A 110 22.07 -5.18 -1.33
CA LEU A 110 20.96 -4.97 -0.39
C LEU A 110 19.61 -5.38 -1.01
N ARG A 111 19.44 -5.18 -2.32
CA ARG A 111 18.30 -5.69 -3.07
C ARG A 111 18.30 -7.21 -3.08
N ASP A 112 19.42 -7.83 -3.45
CA ASP A 112 19.53 -9.29 -3.54
C ASP A 112 19.24 -9.95 -2.18
N ALA A 113 19.82 -9.43 -1.11
CA ALA A 113 19.51 -9.88 0.25
C ALA A 113 18.04 -9.68 0.64
N ALA A 114 17.37 -8.63 0.14
CA ALA A 114 15.93 -8.43 0.36
C ALA A 114 15.09 -9.45 -0.40
N TYR A 115 15.52 -9.85 -1.61
CA TYR A 115 14.88 -10.91 -2.40
C TYR A 115 15.06 -12.29 -1.77
N ASP A 116 16.24 -12.59 -1.22
CA ASP A 116 16.46 -13.83 -0.45
C ASP A 116 15.50 -13.93 0.73
N ARG A 117 15.32 -12.82 1.48
CA ARG A 117 14.34 -12.75 2.57
C ARG A 117 12.91 -12.94 2.08
N VAL A 118 12.56 -12.43 0.89
CA VAL A 118 11.25 -12.67 0.29
C VAL A 118 11.05 -14.16 0.03
N GLY A 119 12.01 -14.86 -0.58
CA GLY A 119 11.94 -16.31 -0.81
C GLY A 119 11.74 -17.09 0.50
N GLN A 120 12.54 -16.79 1.53
CA GLN A 120 12.45 -17.43 2.84
C GLN A 120 11.10 -17.21 3.52
N VAL A 121 10.61 -15.96 3.55
CA VAL A 121 9.38 -15.60 4.26
C VAL A 121 8.13 -16.09 3.52
N LEU A 122 8.13 -16.06 2.18
CA LEU A 122 7.01 -16.57 1.38
C LEU A 122 6.98 -18.10 1.30
N GLY A 123 8.12 -18.78 1.49
CA GLY A 123 8.20 -20.23 1.64
C GLY A 123 8.04 -20.73 3.08
N GLY A 124 7.80 -19.84 4.05
CA GLY A 124 7.72 -20.18 5.47
C GLY A 124 6.29 -20.33 6.00
N ALA A 125 6.20 -20.75 7.26
CA ALA A 125 4.93 -21.03 7.95
C ALA A 125 3.96 -19.82 8.01
N ASP A 126 4.46 -18.59 8.06
CA ASP A 126 3.60 -17.40 8.08
C ASP A 126 2.84 -17.18 6.76
N ALA A 127 3.46 -17.54 5.63
CA ALA A 127 2.82 -17.47 4.32
C ALA A 127 1.79 -18.60 4.15
N GLU A 128 2.16 -19.83 4.49
CA GLU A 128 1.26 -20.98 4.50
C GLU A 128 0.01 -20.71 5.34
N TRP A 129 0.20 -20.25 6.58
CA TRP A 129 -0.91 -19.90 7.47
C TRP A 129 -1.79 -18.79 6.88
N THR A 130 -1.17 -17.78 6.25
CA THR A 130 -1.91 -16.67 5.62
C THR A 130 -2.77 -17.16 4.46
N LEU A 131 -2.25 -18.06 3.62
CA LEU A 131 -3.01 -18.69 2.53
C LEU A 131 -4.17 -19.52 3.06
N HIS A 132 -3.90 -20.38 4.04
CA HIS A 132 -4.94 -21.20 4.68
C HIS A 132 -6.07 -20.33 5.27
N LEU A 133 -5.74 -19.22 5.92
CA LEU A 133 -6.77 -18.30 6.39
C LEU A 133 -7.55 -17.66 5.24
N THR A 134 -6.88 -17.26 4.14
CA THR A 134 -7.58 -16.69 2.99
C THR A 134 -8.55 -17.70 2.36
N ASP A 135 -8.21 -18.99 2.33
CA ASP A 135 -9.11 -20.07 1.95
C ASP A 135 -10.33 -20.17 2.86
N ARG A 136 -10.09 -20.24 4.18
CA ARG A 136 -11.20 -20.29 5.15
C ARG A 136 -12.12 -19.08 5.03
N LEU A 137 -11.58 -17.89 4.78
CA LEU A 137 -12.37 -16.69 4.49
C LEU A 137 -13.16 -16.78 3.18
N ALA A 138 -12.56 -17.34 2.13
CA ALA A 138 -13.14 -17.58 0.81
C ALA A 138 -14.21 -18.70 0.80
N GLU A 139 -14.17 -19.60 1.77
CA GLU A 139 -15.19 -20.63 2.00
C GLU A 139 -16.28 -20.14 2.97
N GLY A 140 -15.99 -19.06 3.72
CA GLY A 140 -16.89 -18.52 4.73
C GLY A 140 -16.84 -19.28 6.05
N ALA A 141 -15.81 -20.10 6.27
CA ALA A 141 -15.59 -20.91 7.47
C ALA A 141 -15.07 -20.12 8.68
N LEU A 142 -14.59 -18.87 8.49
CA LEU A 142 -14.17 -18.02 9.61
C LEU A 142 -15.37 -17.57 10.47
N TRP A 143 -16.56 -17.50 9.87
CA TRP A 143 -17.74 -16.94 10.51
C TRP A 143 -18.40 -17.88 11.51
N ASP A 144 -18.12 -19.18 11.39
CA ASP A 144 -18.66 -20.19 12.30
C ASP A 144 -17.95 -20.13 13.68
N GLU A 145 -16.82 -19.42 13.76
CA GLU A 145 -16.11 -19.10 15.02
C GLU A 145 -16.63 -17.83 15.72
N ALA A 146 -17.57 -17.08 15.12
CA ALA A 146 -18.14 -15.87 15.71
C ALA A 146 -19.09 -16.21 16.86
N ARG A 147 -18.52 -16.65 18.00
CA ARG A 147 -19.26 -17.12 19.18
C ARG A 147 -19.88 -16.03 20.05
N SER A 148 -19.79 -14.75 19.66
CA SER A 148 -20.39 -13.65 20.41
C SER A 148 -21.68 -13.14 19.76
N PRO A 149 -22.74 -12.79 20.54
CA PRO A 149 -23.99 -12.25 19.99
C PRO A 149 -23.80 -10.98 19.14
N ALA A 150 -22.85 -10.12 19.52
CA ALA A 150 -22.50 -8.92 18.76
C ALA A 150 -21.86 -9.25 17.40
N GLY A 151 -20.99 -10.27 17.36
CA GLY A 151 -20.38 -10.76 16.12
C GLY A 151 -21.43 -11.35 15.18
N LEU A 152 -22.32 -12.21 15.69
CA LEU A 152 -23.44 -12.78 14.91
C LEU A 152 -24.34 -11.70 14.29
N LYS A 153 -24.77 -10.71 15.08
CA LYS A 153 -25.60 -9.60 14.59
C LYS A 153 -24.90 -8.77 13.51
N ALA A 154 -23.59 -8.56 13.62
CA ALA A 154 -22.85 -7.84 12.59
C ALA A 154 -22.82 -8.64 11.26
N LEU A 155 -22.80 -9.98 11.29
CA LEU A 155 -22.82 -10.82 10.06
C LEU A 155 -24.12 -10.69 9.27
N GLU A 156 -25.21 -10.43 9.98
CA GLU A 156 -26.56 -10.25 9.45
C GLU A 156 -26.76 -8.87 8.80
N GLU A 157 -25.88 -7.89 9.06
CA GLU A 157 -25.95 -6.57 8.43
C GLU A 157 -25.97 -6.70 6.90
N PRO A 158 -26.86 -5.97 6.18
CA PRO A 158 -26.83 -5.90 4.73
C PRO A 158 -25.45 -5.48 4.22
N ALA A 159 -24.97 -6.11 3.14
CA ALA A 159 -23.63 -5.84 2.64
C ALA A 159 -23.44 -4.38 2.16
N ALA A 160 -24.51 -3.78 1.64
CA ALA A 160 -24.55 -2.37 1.26
C ALA A 160 -24.38 -1.46 2.49
N ASP A 161 -25.12 -1.70 3.57
CA ASP A 161 -25.03 -0.87 4.78
C ASP A 161 -23.63 -0.97 5.43
N PHE A 162 -23.09 -2.20 5.51
CA PHE A 162 -21.72 -2.43 5.96
C PHE A 162 -20.72 -1.63 5.11
N ALA A 163 -20.85 -1.69 3.78
CA ALA A 163 -19.97 -0.99 2.85
C ALA A 163 -20.07 0.53 3.00
N ALA A 164 -21.28 1.09 2.95
CA ALA A 164 -21.52 2.52 3.08
C ALA A 164 -20.95 3.07 4.40
N ARG A 165 -21.21 2.40 5.53
CA ARG A 165 -20.69 2.77 6.85
C ARG A 165 -19.16 2.82 6.88
N HIS A 166 -18.49 1.83 6.28
CA HIS A 166 -17.03 1.76 6.21
C HIS A 166 -16.43 2.81 5.25
N LEU A 167 -17.03 2.97 4.08
CA LEU A 167 -16.60 3.94 3.07
C LEU A 167 -16.75 5.37 3.59
N ALA A 168 -17.91 5.72 4.16
CA ALA A 168 -18.17 7.02 4.76
C ALA A 168 -17.16 7.35 5.88
N ARG A 169 -16.83 6.37 6.73
CA ARG A 169 -15.82 6.54 7.78
C ARG A 169 -14.42 6.77 7.21
N LEU A 170 -13.98 5.96 6.25
CA LEU A 170 -12.66 6.11 5.64
C LEU A 170 -12.54 7.42 4.86
N HIS A 171 -13.61 7.83 4.17
CA HIS A 171 -13.71 9.09 3.46
C HIS A 171 -13.63 10.28 4.43
N ARG A 172 -14.42 10.27 5.53
CA ARG A 172 -14.33 11.28 6.60
C ARG A 172 -12.92 11.36 7.19
N LYS A 173 -12.28 10.22 7.45
CA LYS A 173 -10.90 10.19 7.94
C LYS A 173 -9.93 10.82 6.96
N ALA A 174 -9.98 10.45 5.68
CA ALA A 174 -9.13 11.04 4.65
C ALA A 174 -9.35 12.56 4.55
N ARG A 175 -10.61 13.02 4.49
CA ARG A 175 -10.96 14.45 4.44
C ARG A 175 -10.47 15.23 5.66
N ARG A 176 -10.58 14.65 6.85
CA ARG A 176 -10.10 15.25 8.10
C ARG A 176 -8.58 15.41 8.07
N MET A 177 -7.85 14.37 7.66
CA MET A 177 -6.39 14.42 7.59
C MET A 177 -5.89 15.39 6.51
N GLY A 178 -6.63 15.55 5.42
CA GLY A 178 -6.32 16.52 4.36
C GLY A 178 -6.99 17.89 4.55
N ARG A 179 -7.48 18.22 5.75
CA ARG A 179 -7.97 19.57 6.05
C ARG A 179 -6.79 20.54 5.97
N GLY A 180 -6.99 21.69 5.33
CA GLY A 180 -5.91 22.66 5.15
C GLY A 180 -4.76 22.15 4.27
N PHE A 181 -5.03 21.22 3.33
CA PHE A 181 -4.02 20.54 2.50
C PHE A 181 -2.90 21.43 1.95
N ALA A 182 -3.22 22.67 1.55
CA ALA A 182 -2.25 23.63 1.04
C ALA A 182 -1.09 23.92 2.01
N HIS A 183 -1.32 23.80 3.31
CA HIS A 183 -0.36 24.09 4.39
C HIS A 183 0.22 22.82 5.03
N LEU A 184 -0.13 21.63 4.54
CA LEU A 184 0.38 20.39 5.11
C LEU A 184 1.85 20.20 4.76
N THR A 185 2.63 19.85 5.76
CA THR A 185 4.02 19.42 5.63
C THR A 185 4.10 18.07 4.90
N PRO A 186 5.26 17.72 4.31
CA PRO A 186 5.41 16.43 3.64
C PRO A 186 5.07 15.20 4.50
N PRO A 187 5.47 15.11 5.79
CA PRO A 187 5.04 14.01 6.66
C PRO A 187 3.52 13.93 6.84
N GLU A 188 2.82 15.06 6.95
CA GLU A 188 1.36 15.09 7.06
C GLU A 188 0.68 14.67 5.75
N ARG A 189 1.19 15.12 4.60
CA ARG A 189 0.71 14.68 3.28
C ARG A 189 0.91 13.17 3.06
N HIS A 190 2.00 12.60 3.58
CA HIS A 190 2.19 11.15 3.60
C HIS A 190 1.08 10.44 4.39
N GLN A 191 0.69 10.98 5.55
CA GLN A 191 -0.43 10.44 6.32
C GLN A 191 -1.76 10.51 5.56
N VAL A 192 -2.01 11.58 4.79
CA VAL A 192 -3.16 11.68 3.88
C VAL A 192 -3.11 10.58 2.81
N ARG A 193 -1.95 10.35 2.19
CA ARG A 193 -1.77 9.27 1.20
C ARG A 193 -2.08 7.90 1.78
N LEU A 194 -1.67 7.61 3.01
CA LEU A 194 -1.99 6.35 3.68
C LEU A 194 -3.51 6.20 3.90
N ALA A 195 -4.20 7.28 4.25
CA ALA A 195 -5.66 7.27 4.38
C ALA A 195 -6.37 7.06 3.03
N LEU A 196 -5.90 7.73 1.97
CA LEU A 196 -6.42 7.56 0.61
C LEU A 196 -6.21 6.14 0.09
N LYS A 197 -5.06 5.51 0.35
CA LYS A 197 -4.81 4.09 -0.01
C LYS A 197 -5.84 3.15 0.62
N LYS A 198 -6.12 3.31 1.91
CA LYS A 198 -7.13 2.50 2.62
C LYS A 198 -8.53 2.72 2.04
N LEU A 199 -8.88 3.98 1.78
CA LEU A 199 -10.15 4.33 1.14
C LEU A 199 -10.27 3.75 -0.28
N ARG A 200 -9.18 3.75 -1.05
CA ARG A 200 -9.15 3.19 -2.41
C ARG A 200 -9.41 1.70 -2.41
N TYR A 201 -8.70 0.94 -1.57
CA TYR A 201 -8.93 -0.51 -1.48
C TYR A 201 -10.36 -0.84 -1.05
N ALA A 202 -10.90 -0.14 -0.05
CA ALA A 202 -12.30 -0.32 0.35
C ALA A 202 -13.28 0.07 -0.77
N SER A 203 -13.00 1.15 -1.51
CA SER A 203 -13.83 1.57 -2.65
C SER A 203 -13.80 0.52 -3.77
N GLU A 204 -12.64 -0.03 -4.09
CA GLU A 204 -12.49 -1.10 -5.09
C GLU A 204 -13.23 -2.39 -4.67
N PHE A 205 -13.27 -2.70 -3.38
CA PHE A 205 -14.01 -3.87 -2.88
C PHE A 205 -15.53 -3.72 -2.99
N PHE A 206 -16.06 -2.52 -2.73
CA PHE A 206 -17.49 -2.32 -2.53
C PHE A 206 -18.19 -1.50 -3.61
N VAL A 207 -17.46 -1.02 -4.63
CA VAL A 207 -18.06 -0.18 -5.69
C VAL A 207 -19.24 -0.85 -6.36
N THR A 208 -19.19 -2.17 -6.59
CA THR A 208 -20.24 -2.91 -7.27
C THR A 208 -21.51 -3.11 -6.42
N LEU A 209 -21.45 -2.87 -5.10
CA LEU A 209 -22.61 -2.99 -4.21
C LEU A 209 -23.53 -1.76 -4.29
N HIS A 210 -22.98 -0.58 -4.54
CA HIS A 210 -23.74 0.68 -4.56
C HIS A 210 -23.80 1.33 -5.94
N ALA A 211 -22.84 1.03 -6.81
CA ALA A 211 -22.67 1.69 -8.09
C ALA A 211 -22.27 0.66 -9.17
N PRO A 212 -23.15 -0.32 -9.48
CA PRO A 212 -22.88 -1.32 -10.50
C PRO A 212 -22.59 -0.66 -11.86
N GLY A 213 -21.71 -1.28 -12.63
CA GLY A 213 -21.27 -0.74 -13.92
C GLY A 213 -20.32 0.47 -13.78
N GLN A 214 -20.71 1.61 -14.36
CA GLN A 214 -19.82 2.76 -14.55
C GLN A 214 -19.98 3.86 -13.50
N ALA A 215 -21.03 3.81 -12.67
CA ALA A 215 -21.42 4.91 -11.78
C ALA A 215 -20.35 5.25 -10.72
N GLY A 216 -19.56 4.27 -10.26
CA GLY A 216 -18.49 4.51 -9.29
C GLY A 216 -17.15 4.99 -9.89
N LYS A 217 -16.99 4.92 -11.23
CA LYS A 217 -15.72 5.24 -11.88
C LYS A 217 -15.24 6.68 -11.67
N PRO A 218 -16.08 7.72 -11.69
CA PRO A 218 -15.63 9.08 -11.45
C PRO A 218 -14.94 9.23 -10.08
N TYR A 219 -15.54 8.66 -9.03
CA TYR A 219 -14.96 8.69 -7.68
C TYR A 219 -13.63 7.94 -7.62
N LEU A 220 -13.58 6.71 -8.13
CA LEU A 220 -12.34 5.90 -8.15
C LEU A 220 -11.21 6.58 -8.92
N ARG A 221 -11.50 7.20 -10.09
CA ARG A 221 -10.51 7.94 -10.87
C ARG A 221 -9.96 9.13 -10.10
N ARG A 222 -10.82 9.90 -9.43
CA ARG A 222 -10.41 11.08 -8.65
C ARG A 222 -9.60 10.69 -7.42
N LEU A 223 -10.00 9.62 -6.73
CA LEU A 223 -9.28 9.04 -5.61
C LEU A 223 -7.90 8.53 -6.04
N ALA A 224 -7.81 7.79 -7.14
CA ALA A 224 -6.55 7.30 -7.69
C ALA A 224 -5.61 8.46 -8.07
N ALA A 225 -6.13 9.51 -8.71
CA ALA A 225 -5.34 10.68 -9.08
C ALA A 225 -4.84 11.46 -7.85
N ALA A 226 -5.67 11.67 -6.83
CA ALA A 226 -5.26 12.31 -5.57
C ALA A 226 -4.23 11.47 -4.82
N GLN A 227 -4.40 10.15 -4.80
CA GLN A 227 -3.39 9.25 -4.25
C GLN A 227 -2.08 9.39 -5.06
N ALA A 228 -2.12 9.28 -6.39
CA ALA A 228 -0.94 9.31 -7.27
C ALA A 228 -0.14 10.61 -7.15
N ALA A 229 -0.81 11.76 -7.05
CA ALA A 229 -0.15 13.05 -6.91
C ALA A 229 0.64 13.21 -5.59
N LEU A 230 0.33 12.39 -4.58
CA LEU A 230 1.11 12.27 -3.33
C LEU A 230 2.24 11.23 -3.42
N GLY A 231 2.50 10.68 -4.62
CA GLY A 231 3.53 9.67 -4.86
C GLY A 231 4.91 10.12 -4.39
N MET A 232 5.32 11.31 -4.86
CA MET A 232 6.62 11.91 -4.55
C MET A 232 6.89 12.01 -3.05
N ASP A 233 5.89 12.37 -2.24
CA ASP A 233 6.05 12.42 -0.77
C ASP A 233 6.43 11.07 -0.16
N SER A 234 5.90 9.98 -0.71
CA SER A 234 6.28 8.62 -0.30
C SER A 234 7.66 8.25 -0.79
N ASP A 235 8.03 8.70 -1.99
CA ASP A 235 9.27 8.30 -2.65
C ASP A 235 10.48 8.98 -2.01
N VAL A 236 10.36 10.26 -1.58
CA VAL A 236 11.37 10.94 -0.77
C VAL A 236 11.61 10.20 0.54
N LEU A 237 10.53 9.88 1.28
CA LEU A 237 10.64 9.17 2.56
C LEU A 237 11.21 7.76 2.41
N THR A 238 10.81 7.03 1.36
CA THR A 238 11.36 5.69 1.10
C THR A 238 12.82 5.78 0.68
N THR A 239 13.17 6.68 -0.23
CA THR A 239 14.55 6.85 -0.69
C THR A 239 15.46 7.27 0.47
N GLY A 240 15.05 8.23 1.31
CA GLY A 240 15.80 8.62 2.50
C GLY A 240 16.18 7.44 3.40
N ARG A 241 15.19 6.58 3.73
CA ARG A 241 15.45 5.36 4.53
C ARG A 241 16.38 4.35 3.85
N LEU A 242 16.38 4.28 2.51
CA LEU A 242 17.31 3.42 1.77
C LEU A 242 18.73 4.03 1.79
N LEU A 243 18.85 5.34 1.61
CA LEU A 243 20.13 6.05 1.65
C LEU A 243 20.78 6.00 3.03
N GLU A 244 20.00 5.99 4.12
CA GLU A 244 20.51 5.79 5.49
C GLU A 244 21.32 4.48 5.63
N ARG A 245 20.95 3.44 4.87
CA ARG A 245 21.65 2.14 4.88
C ARG A 245 23.02 2.19 4.19
N PHE A 246 23.32 3.27 3.49
CA PHE A 246 24.65 3.51 2.95
C PHE A 246 25.59 4.14 3.98
N GLY A 247 25.07 4.66 5.10
CA GLY A 247 25.75 5.50 6.09
C GLY A 247 26.75 4.85 7.06
N GLY A 248 27.36 3.71 6.71
CA GLY A 248 28.59 3.23 7.37
C GLY A 248 29.78 4.15 7.08
N GLU A 249 31.00 3.80 7.52
CA GLU A 249 32.26 4.51 7.20
C GLU A 249 32.35 4.82 5.69
N THR A 250 31.90 6.01 5.32
CA THR A 250 31.71 6.40 3.92
C THR A 250 32.64 7.55 3.62
N GLY A 251 33.34 7.46 2.49
CA GLY A 251 34.18 8.55 2.00
C GLY A 251 33.37 9.83 1.74
N GLY A 252 34.07 10.97 1.61
CA GLY A 252 33.45 12.27 1.37
C GLY A 252 32.53 12.30 0.15
N GLU A 253 32.88 11.57 -0.91
CA GLU A 253 32.08 11.48 -2.14
C GLU A 253 30.70 10.86 -1.94
N MET A 254 30.60 9.82 -1.11
CA MET A 254 29.31 9.17 -0.83
C MET A 254 28.38 10.08 -0.03
N ARG A 255 28.92 10.80 0.97
CA ARG A 255 28.14 11.80 1.73
C ARG A 255 27.63 12.90 0.82
N HIS A 256 28.48 13.38 -0.09
CA HIS A 256 28.08 14.39 -1.08
C HIS A 256 26.98 13.84 -2.01
N ALA A 257 27.12 12.64 -2.54
CA ALA A 257 26.10 12.02 -3.40
C ALA A 257 24.75 11.86 -2.67
N VAL A 258 24.74 11.32 -1.44
CA VAL A 258 23.53 11.16 -0.62
C VAL A 258 22.86 12.52 -0.36
N GLY A 259 23.65 13.55 -0.03
CA GLY A 259 23.15 14.90 0.16
C GLY A 259 22.53 15.50 -1.10
N ALA A 260 23.21 15.34 -2.25
CA ALA A 260 22.73 15.82 -3.54
C ALA A 260 21.43 15.13 -3.98
N VAL A 261 21.34 13.80 -3.81
CA VAL A 261 20.10 13.05 -4.08
C VAL A 261 18.97 13.51 -3.17
N THR A 262 19.24 13.66 -1.88
CA THR A 262 18.24 14.13 -0.91
C THR A 262 17.72 15.51 -1.28
N GLY A 263 18.61 16.47 -1.55
CA GLY A 263 18.23 17.82 -1.97
C GLY A 263 17.42 17.82 -3.26
N PHE A 264 17.86 17.07 -4.28
CA PHE A 264 17.15 16.96 -5.55
C PHE A 264 15.72 16.41 -5.39
N LEU A 265 15.55 15.38 -4.57
CA LEU A 265 14.23 14.80 -4.29
C LEU A 265 13.33 15.76 -3.51
N CYS A 266 13.87 16.53 -2.55
CA CYS A 266 13.13 17.58 -1.85
C CYS A 266 12.64 18.68 -2.82
N CYS A 267 13.51 19.16 -3.73
CA CYS A 267 13.09 20.16 -4.73
C CYS A 267 11.97 19.61 -5.64
N ARG A 268 12.06 18.34 -6.06
CA ARG A 268 11.00 17.69 -6.85
C ARG A 268 9.70 17.53 -6.07
N GLN A 269 9.79 17.19 -4.79
CA GLN A 269 8.65 17.09 -3.90
C GLN A 269 7.90 18.43 -3.84
N ASP A 270 8.60 19.54 -3.60
CA ASP A 270 8.00 20.86 -3.55
C ASP A 270 7.35 21.26 -4.88
N ALA A 271 8.01 20.97 -6.01
CA ALA A 271 7.47 21.22 -7.34
C ALA A 271 6.15 20.46 -7.63
N THR A 272 5.88 19.34 -6.95
CA THR A 272 4.64 18.57 -7.12
C THR A 272 3.51 19.01 -6.18
N HIS A 273 3.78 19.87 -5.19
CA HIS A 273 2.81 20.23 -4.14
C HIS A 273 1.54 20.88 -4.72
N GLU A 274 1.68 21.82 -5.65
CA GLU A 274 0.51 22.47 -6.26
C GLU A 274 -0.35 21.48 -7.04
N ALA A 275 0.27 20.56 -7.78
CA ALA A 275 -0.44 19.52 -8.50
C ALA A 275 -1.18 18.60 -7.53
N ALA A 276 -0.54 18.18 -6.44
CA ALA A 276 -1.16 17.41 -5.37
C ALA A 276 -2.36 18.14 -4.76
N HIS A 277 -2.22 19.44 -4.49
CA HIS A 277 -3.32 20.27 -3.99
C HIS A 277 -4.49 20.36 -4.98
N ARG A 278 -4.23 20.52 -6.28
CA ARG A 278 -5.28 20.50 -7.32
C ARG A 278 -6.02 19.17 -7.36
N HIS A 279 -5.31 18.04 -7.34
CA HIS A 279 -5.92 16.71 -7.34
C HIS A 279 -6.71 16.44 -6.05
N TRP A 280 -6.19 16.88 -4.90
CA TRP A 280 -6.91 16.83 -3.62
C TRP A 280 -8.23 17.61 -3.67
N ARG A 281 -8.22 18.86 -4.16
CA ARG A 281 -9.43 19.68 -4.31
C ARG A 281 -10.48 19.02 -5.20
N LYS A 282 -10.04 18.42 -6.31
CA LYS A 282 -10.90 17.68 -7.25
C LYS A 282 -11.53 16.47 -6.55
N PHE A 283 -10.74 15.66 -5.85
CA PHE A 283 -11.24 14.53 -5.08
C PHE A 283 -12.25 14.95 -4.00
N ARG A 284 -11.94 15.98 -3.21
CA ARG A 284 -12.80 16.47 -2.13
C ARG A 284 -14.19 16.93 -2.59
N ARG A 285 -14.30 17.41 -3.83
CA ARG A 285 -15.56 17.86 -4.46
C ARG A 285 -16.31 16.74 -5.18
N THR A 286 -15.72 15.55 -5.30
CA THR A 286 -16.35 14.45 -6.04
C THR A 286 -17.44 13.83 -5.16
N PRO A 287 -18.68 13.71 -5.65
CA PRO A 287 -19.74 13.00 -4.94
C PRO A 287 -19.32 11.58 -4.60
N VAL A 288 -19.71 11.11 -3.42
CA VAL A 288 -19.50 9.72 -3.02
C VAL A 288 -20.53 8.83 -3.70
N PHE A 289 -20.19 7.57 -3.94
CA PHE A 289 -21.06 6.65 -4.69
C PHE A 289 -21.94 5.76 -3.78
N TRP A 290 -21.81 5.89 -2.47
CA TRP A 290 -22.48 5.03 -1.46
C TRP A 290 -23.53 5.79 -0.64
N GLU A 291 -23.84 7.02 -1.01
CA GLU A 291 -24.94 7.83 -0.48
C GLU A 291 -25.89 8.00 -1.66
N ALA A 292 -26.83 7.07 -1.81
CA ALA A 292 -27.94 7.15 -2.76
C ALA A 292 -29.24 7.29 -1.95
#